data_AF-A0A5K0XJV7-F1
#
_entry.id   AF-A0A5K0XJV7-F1
#
_cell.length_a   1.000
_cell.length_b   1.000
_cell.length_c   1.000
_cell.angle_alpha   90.00
_cell.angle_beta   90.00
_cell.angle_gamma   90.00
#
_symmetry.space_group_name_H-M   'P 1'
#
loop_
_entity.id
_entity.type
_entity.pdbx_description
1 polymer ?
#
loop_
_entity_poly.entity_id
_entity_poly.type
_entity_poly.pdbx_seq_one_letter_code
_entity_poly.pdbx_strand_id
1 'polypeptide(L)'
;DSGVKISHVTYTNISGTSATDIAVELKCSASSWCQGINMADVQLTYNGQPSTALCQNAVGTASGMMLPPSCLQSLDTLNVLH
;
A
#
# COMPACT_ATOMS: atom_id res chain seq x y z
N ASP A 1 4.02 15.94 18.69
CA ASP A 1 4.69 14.66 18.40
C ASP A 1 5.11 14.69 16.93
N SER A 2 6.40 14.52 16.62
CA SER A 2 6.86 14.46 15.23
C SER A 2 7.05 12.99 14.86
N GLY A 3 6.16 12.45 14.02
CA GLY A 3 6.26 11.08 13.52
C GLY A 3 7.51 10.85 12.67
N VAL A 4 7.96 9.59 12.61
CA VAL A 4 9.05 9.19 11.70
C VAL A 4 8.55 9.29 10.26
N LYS A 5 9.30 10.01 9.41
CA LYS A 5 9.00 10.10 7.98
C LYS A 5 9.50 8.85 7.26
N ILE A 6 8.58 8.10 6.66
CA ILE A 6 8.88 6.97 5.78
C ILE A 6 8.71 7.43 4.34
N SER A 7 9.72 7.23 3.49
CA SER A 7 9.63 7.56 2.08
C SER A 7 10.48 6.66 1.19
N HIS A 8 10.13 6.60 -0.10
CA HIS A 8 10.87 5.90 -1.15
C HIS A 8 11.10 4.40 -0.85
N VAL A 9 10.05 3.73 -0.38
CA VAL A 9 10.07 2.29 -0.08
C VAL A 9 9.52 1.51 -1.27
N THR A 10 10.22 0.44 -1.65
CA THR A 10 9.78 -0.46 -2.73
C THR A 10 9.51 -1.85 -2.20
N TYR A 11 8.30 -2.35 -2.49
CA TYR A 11 7.88 -3.73 -2.25
C TYR A 11 7.68 -4.41 -3.61
N THR A 12 8.45 -5.45 -3.91
CA THR A 12 8.35 -6.12 -5.21
C THR A 12 8.47 -7.63 -5.10
N ASN A 13 7.76 -8.34 -5.99
CA ASN A 13 7.81 -9.79 -6.14
C ASN A 13 7.49 -10.54 -4.83
N ILE A 14 6.39 -10.13 -4.20
CA ILE A 14 5.90 -10.73 -2.95
C ILE A 14 4.78 -11.69 -3.31
N SER A 15 4.88 -12.96 -2.91
CA SER A 15 3.85 -13.97 -3.16
C SER A 15 3.63 -14.85 -1.94
N GLY A 16 2.38 -15.23 -1.67
CA GLY A 16 2.05 -16.17 -0.60
C GLY A 16 0.64 -16.03 -0.04
N THR A 17 0.50 -16.40 1.23
CA THR A 17 -0.77 -16.36 1.96
C THR A 17 -0.64 -15.51 3.22
N SER A 18 -1.67 -14.71 3.51
CA SER A 18 -1.80 -13.98 4.77
C SER A 18 -2.55 -14.82 5.81
N ALA A 19 -2.27 -14.58 7.09
CA ALA A 19 -3.02 -15.14 8.22
C ALA A 19 -4.36 -14.41 8.45
N THR A 20 -4.52 -13.20 7.91
CA THR A 20 -5.70 -12.34 8.03
C THR A 20 -6.17 -11.86 6.67
N ASP A 21 -7.43 -11.46 6.57
CA ASP A 21 -7.99 -10.93 5.32
C ASP A 21 -7.25 -9.67 4.83
N ILE A 22 -6.85 -8.78 5.73
CA ILE A 22 -6.00 -7.63 5.38
C ILE A 22 -4.56 -8.13 5.28
N ALA A 23 -4.07 -8.33 4.06
CA ALA A 23 -2.72 -8.83 3.78
C ALA A 23 -1.69 -7.71 3.63
N VAL A 24 -2.14 -6.51 3.23
CA VAL A 24 -1.30 -5.31 3.13
C VAL A 24 -1.92 -4.23 4.02
N GLU A 25 -1.18 -3.80 5.04
CA GLU A 25 -1.61 -2.75 5.96
C GLU A 25 -0.52 -1.67 6.06
N LEU A 26 -0.79 -0.49 5.48
CA LEU A 26 0.07 0.68 5.57
C LEU A 26 -0.65 1.81 6.29
N LYS A 27 -0.37 1.99 7.58
CA LYS A 27 -0.95 3.05 8.42
C LYS A 27 0.11 4.08 8.78
N CYS A 28 0.06 5.23 8.13
CA CYS A 28 1.00 6.32 8.36
C CYS A 28 0.31 7.48 9.10
N SER A 29 1.11 8.29 9.82
CA SER A 29 0.57 9.41 10.58
C SER A 29 -0.03 10.48 9.66
N ALA A 30 -1.14 11.09 10.08
CA ALA A 30 -1.71 12.24 9.37
C ALA A 30 -0.75 13.46 9.35
N SER A 31 0.13 13.57 10.36
CA SER A 31 1.16 14.62 10.42
C SER A 31 2.40 14.29 9.57
N SER A 32 2.55 13.04 9.13
CA SER A 32 3.75 12.53 8.46
C SER A 32 3.37 11.36 7.56
N TRP A 33 2.81 11.69 6.39
CA TRP A 33 2.38 10.71 5.40
C TRP A 33 3.57 9.90 4.87
N CYS A 34 3.31 8.64 4.52
CA CYS A 34 4.27 7.83 3.77
C CYS A 34 4.22 8.26 2.31
N GLN A 35 5.38 8.59 1.73
CA GLN A 35 5.46 9.17 0.38
C GLN A 35 6.42 8.38 -0.52
N GLY A 36 6.04 8.19 -1.78
CA GLY A 36 6.88 7.47 -2.74
C GLY A 36 6.95 5.97 -2.44
N ILE A 37 5.84 5.38 -1.98
CA ILE A 37 5.73 3.93 -1.86
C ILE A 37 5.55 3.33 -3.26
N ASN A 38 6.33 2.31 -3.62
CA ASN A 38 6.19 1.61 -4.89
C ASN A 38 5.88 0.13 -4.62
N MET A 39 4.79 -0.36 -5.18
CA MET A 39 4.40 -1.77 -5.11
C MET A 39 4.37 -2.37 -6.51
N ALA A 40 5.05 -3.50 -6.71
CA ALA A 40 5.03 -4.19 -8.00
C ALA A 40 4.98 -5.70 -7.81
N ASP A 41 4.06 -6.37 -8.48
CA ASP A 41 3.96 -7.84 -8.47
C ASP A 41 3.80 -8.41 -7.05
N VAL A 42 2.74 -7.96 -6.36
CA VAL A 42 2.37 -8.41 -5.01
C VAL A 42 1.11 -9.29 -5.09
N GLN A 43 1.25 -10.54 -4.67
CA GLN A 43 0.25 -11.61 -4.78
C GLN A 43 0.06 -12.35 -3.45
N LEU A 44 -0.80 -11.82 -2.60
CA LEU A 44 -1.17 -12.36 -1.29
C LEU A 44 -2.65 -12.78 -1.28
N THR A 45 -2.90 -13.98 -0.79
CA THR A 45 -4.25 -14.55 -0.66
C THR A 45 -4.59 -14.82 0.80
N TYR A 46 -5.88 -14.89 1.13
CA TYR A 46 -6.36 -15.31 2.43
C TYR A 46 -7.38 -16.44 2.23
N ASN A 47 -7.15 -17.59 2.87
CA ASN A 47 -7.98 -18.80 2.71
C ASN A 47 -8.24 -19.19 1.25
N GLY A 48 -7.22 -19.06 0.39
CA GLY A 48 -7.33 -19.38 -1.04
C GLY A 48 -8.17 -18.40 -1.86
N GLN A 49 -8.59 -17.27 -1.27
CA GLN A 49 -9.30 -16.19 -1.95
C GLN A 49 -8.42 -14.93 -2.04
N PRO A 50 -8.74 -13.99 -2.94
CA PRO A 50 -8.15 -12.66 -2.92
C PRO A 50 -8.24 -12.05 -1.52
N SER A 51 -7.11 -11.60 -0.98
CA SER A 51 -7.09 -10.84 0.27
C SER A 51 -7.46 -9.37 0.02
N THR A 52 -7.41 -8.53 1.06
CA THR A 52 -7.66 -7.09 0.99
C THR A 52 -6.43 -6.27 1.42
N ALA A 53 -6.44 -4.99 1.06
CA ALA A 53 -5.39 -4.04 1.41
C ALA A 53 -6.00 -2.79 2.08
N LEU A 54 -5.30 -2.26 3.09
CA LEU A 54 -5.67 -1.05 3.80
C LEU A 54 -4.51 -0.07 3.84
N CYS A 55 -4.76 1.15 3.36
CA CYS A 55 -3.79 2.23 3.33
C CYS A 55 -4.38 3.47 3.99
N GLN A 56 -3.61 4.10 4.88
CA GLN A 56 -3.96 5.36 5.53
C GLN A 56 -2.76 6.31 5.45
N ASN A 57 -2.96 7.49 4.83
CA ASN A 57 -1.91 8.49 4.64
C ASN A 57 -0.66 7.95 3.91
N ALA A 58 -0.87 7.04 2.96
CA ALA A 58 0.18 6.38 2.20
C ALA A 58 0.01 6.65 0.70
N VAL A 59 1.01 7.28 0.11
CA VAL A 59 1.01 7.77 -1.27
C VAL A 59 2.09 7.08 -2.07
N GLY A 60 1.71 6.64 -3.26
CA GLY A 60 2.59 5.81 -4.04
C GLY A 60 2.02 5.36 -5.38
N THR A 61 2.71 4.41 -5.98
CA THR A 61 2.30 3.77 -7.22
C THR A 61 2.25 2.26 -7.06
N ALA A 62 1.33 1.64 -7.79
CA ALA A 62 1.27 0.19 -7.91
C ALA A 62 1.30 -0.20 -9.38
N SER A 63 2.05 -1.25 -9.71
CA SER A 63 2.23 -1.73 -11.07
C SER A 63 2.33 -3.26 -11.11
N GLY A 64 2.26 -3.83 -12.31
CA GLY A 64 2.30 -5.28 -12.49
C GLY A 64 1.08 -5.99 -11.91
N MET A 65 1.28 -7.22 -11.45
CA MET A 65 0.19 -8.04 -10.89
C MET A 65 -0.07 -7.68 -9.42
N MET A 66 -1.26 -7.18 -9.12
CA MET A 66 -1.65 -6.79 -7.76
C MET A 66 -2.86 -7.59 -7.29
N LEU A 67 -2.64 -8.43 -6.29
CA LEU A 67 -3.66 -9.18 -5.57
C LEU A 67 -3.22 -9.22 -4.10
N PRO A 68 -3.79 -8.44 -3.17
CA PRO A 68 -4.97 -7.59 -3.31
C PRO A 68 -4.74 -6.40 -4.27
N PRO A 69 -5.82 -5.82 -4.84
CA PRO A 69 -5.73 -4.53 -5.51
C PRO A 69 -5.09 -3.48 -4.60
N SER A 70 -4.28 -2.59 -5.18
CA SER A 70 -3.60 -1.55 -4.42
C SER A 70 -4.59 -0.60 -3.74
N CYS A 71 -4.26 -0.23 -2.49
CA CYS A 71 -4.95 0.83 -1.73
C CYS A 71 -4.18 2.16 -1.71
N LEU A 72 -3.00 2.23 -2.34
CA LEU A 72 -2.16 3.43 -2.32
C LEU A 72 -2.89 4.59 -3.00
N GLN A 73 -2.81 5.77 -2.38
CA GLN A 73 -3.30 6.98 -3.00
C GLN A 73 -2.30 7.41 -4.08
N SER A 74 -2.78 7.66 -5.30
CA SER A 74 -1.93 8.22 -6.35
C SER A 74 -1.63 9.68 -6.02
N LEU A 75 -0.43 10.15 -6.40
CA LEU A 75 -0.13 11.58 -6.39
C LEU A 75 -1.11 12.37 -7.26
N ASP A 76 -1.66 11.76 -8.31
CA ASP A 76 -2.67 12.41 -9.16
C ASP A 76 -3.99 12.64 -8.41
N THR A 77 -4.39 11.72 -7.53
CA THR A 77 -5.61 11.88 -6.72
C THR A 77 -5.49 12.97 -5.65
N LEU A 78 -4.27 13.30 -5.22
CA LEU A 78 -4.02 14.45 -4.33
C LEU A 78 -4.13 15.79 -5.08
N ASN A 79 -3.83 15.82 -6.37
CA ASN A 79 -3.89 17.03 -7.20
C ASN A 79 -5.30 17.37 -7.71
N VAL A 80 -6.29 16.49 -7.51
CA VAL A 80 -7.71 16.72 -7.86
C VAL A 80 -8.51 17.30 -6.68
N LEU A 81 -7.89 17.43 -5.51
CA LEU A 81 -8.50 18.00 -4.29
C LEU A 81 -8.36 19.54 -4.20
N HIS A 82 -8.35 20.23 -5.36
CA HIS A 82 -8.44 21.68 -5.45
C HIS A 82 -9.88 22.15 -5.59
#